data_AF-A0A0F8YXX1-F1
#
_entry.id   AF-A0A0F8YXX1-F1
#
_cell.length_a   1.000
_cell.length_b   1.000
_cell.length_c   1.000
_cell.angle_alpha   90.00
_cell.angle_beta   90.00
_cell.angle_gamma   90.00
#
_symmetry.space_group_name_H-M   'P 1'
#
loop_
_entity.id
_entity.type
_entity.pdbx_description
1 polymer ?
#
loop_
_entity_poly.entity_id
_entity_poly.type
_entity_poly.pdbx_seq_one_letter_code
_entity_poly.pdbx_strand_id
1 'polypeptide(L)'
;MKEKLIAIHGERFVNETLERLRALLKELYGEDLGGRNFSYLGEALHRFIRNRSEDELQRWAAFDPVNRYANLDRKVFAICYADNVYDETTPTLRTLGKTLETYYPSINGIHILPARPMSHGDIWAQDLLDFLSPATALGLVTFLQRLGILDENRLVNDNYRQLKSRFESVDLPGWLTEHEQSVSAERSIVIEKVLERLDAAHNSHFNDGGFSQKTRAIVDPRFGTIEDIKTLSKRYAIMLDYVVNHLDVDNDILEDFKRQENDGSAFIIITPQRHEQLKSDRIHATT
;
A
#
# COMPACT_ATOMS: atom_id res chain seq x y z
N MET A 1 -3.75 -0.28 -28.60
CA MET A 1 -3.01 -1.02 -27.55
C MET A 1 -1.94 -1.91 -28.16
N LYS A 2 -2.33 -2.98 -28.88
CA LYS A 2 -1.39 -3.95 -29.45
C LYS A 2 -0.34 -3.29 -30.35
N GLU A 3 -0.75 -2.40 -31.25
CA GLU A 3 0.17 -1.62 -32.11
C GLU A 3 1.23 -0.83 -31.32
N LYS A 4 0.84 -0.17 -30.22
CA LYS A 4 1.78 0.54 -29.35
C LYS A 4 2.80 -0.42 -28.71
N LEU A 5 2.37 -1.59 -28.25
CA LEU A 5 3.29 -2.60 -27.71
C LEU A 5 4.22 -3.18 -28.78
N ILE A 6 3.69 -3.40 -29.99
CA ILE A 6 4.47 -3.89 -31.13
C ILE A 6 5.55 -2.87 -31.53
N ALA A 7 5.22 -1.58 -31.52
CA ALA A 7 6.18 -0.52 -31.80
C ALA A 7 7.35 -0.50 -30.81
N ILE A 8 7.13 -0.95 -29.56
CA ILE A 8 8.11 -0.91 -28.48
C ILE A 8 8.95 -2.21 -28.43
N HIS A 9 8.31 -3.38 -28.51
CA HIS A 9 8.97 -4.68 -28.27
C HIS A 9 8.99 -5.62 -29.48
N GLY A 10 8.45 -5.19 -30.62
CA GLY A 10 8.35 -5.99 -31.84
C GLY A 10 7.15 -6.93 -31.85
N GLU A 11 6.67 -7.22 -33.06
CA GLU A 11 5.44 -8.00 -33.28
C GLU A 11 5.53 -9.41 -32.71
N ARG A 12 6.65 -10.09 -32.98
CA ARG A 12 6.87 -11.48 -32.56
C ARG A 12 6.73 -11.63 -31.05
N PHE A 13 7.46 -10.83 -30.26
CA PHE A 13 7.44 -10.91 -28.80
C PHE A 13 6.04 -10.66 -28.23
N VAL A 14 5.34 -9.64 -28.74
CA VAL A 14 4.00 -9.29 -28.27
C VAL A 14 2.99 -10.40 -28.59
N ASN A 15 3.03 -10.95 -29.80
CA ASN A 15 2.13 -12.04 -30.20
C ASN A 15 2.38 -13.30 -29.35
N GLU A 16 3.63 -13.76 -29.26
CA GLU A 16 4.00 -14.94 -28.47
C GLU A 16 3.62 -14.77 -26.99
N THR A 17 3.81 -13.58 -26.42
CA THR A 17 3.45 -13.28 -25.03
C THR A 17 1.94 -13.34 -24.81
N LEU A 18 1.15 -12.71 -25.68
CA LEU A 18 -0.31 -12.71 -25.54
C LEU A 18 -0.91 -14.10 -25.76
N GLU A 19 -0.38 -14.88 -26.71
CA GLU A 19 -0.78 -16.27 -26.92
C GLU A 19 -0.47 -17.14 -25.69
N ARG A 20 0.73 -16.99 -25.12
CA ARG A 20 1.12 -17.70 -23.90
C ARG A 20 0.23 -17.33 -22.72
N LEU A 21 -0.09 -16.05 -22.53
CA LEU A 21 -1.01 -15.61 -21.46
C LEU A 21 -2.41 -16.22 -21.63
N ARG A 22 -2.93 -16.25 -22.87
CA ARG A 22 -4.23 -16.90 -23.15
C ARG A 22 -4.19 -18.38 -22.82
N ALA A 23 -3.14 -19.09 -23.24
CA ALA A 23 -2.99 -20.52 -22.98
C ALA A 23 -2.94 -20.81 -21.47
N LEU A 24 -2.12 -20.06 -20.71
CA LEU A 24 -2.02 -20.20 -19.25
C LEU A 24 -3.35 -19.94 -18.54
N LEU A 25 -4.11 -18.92 -18.95
CA LEU A 25 -5.41 -18.64 -18.35
C LEU A 25 -6.44 -19.75 -18.64
N LYS A 26 -6.42 -20.33 -19.84
CA LYS A 26 -7.27 -21.48 -20.18
C LYS A 26 -6.87 -22.75 -19.45
N GLU A 27 -5.57 -22.96 -19.25
CA GLU A 27 -5.06 -24.08 -18.46
C GLU A 27 -5.50 -23.98 -16.98
N LEU A 28 -5.39 -22.78 -16.39
CA LEU A 28 -5.72 -22.56 -14.98
C LEU A 28 -7.22 -22.53 -14.69
N TYR A 29 -8.02 -21.95 -15.59
CA TYR A 29 -9.43 -21.64 -15.35
C TYR A 29 -10.41 -22.36 -16.29
N GLY A 30 -9.92 -23.22 -17.19
CA GLY A 30 -10.72 -23.83 -18.25
C GLY A 30 -11.00 -22.88 -19.42
N GLU A 31 -11.57 -23.43 -20.49
CA GLU A 31 -11.79 -22.70 -21.75
C GLU A 31 -12.64 -21.44 -21.59
N ASP A 32 -13.82 -21.55 -20.97
CA ASP A 32 -14.77 -20.45 -20.88
C ASP A 32 -14.31 -19.32 -19.94
N LEU A 33 -13.96 -19.65 -18.69
CA LEU A 33 -13.53 -18.66 -17.71
C LEU A 33 -12.14 -18.11 -18.05
N GLY A 34 -11.21 -18.96 -18.52
CA GLY A 34 -9.90 -18.52 -19.01
C GLY A 34 -10.00 -17.57 -20.19
N GLY A 35 -10.90 -17.83 -21.15
CA GLY A 35 -11.19 -16.94 -22.27
C GLY A 35 -11.74 -15.57 -21.85
N ARG A 36 -12.67 -15.56 -20.87
CA ARG A 36 -13.18 -14.31 -20.28
C ARG A 36 -12.09 -13.55 -19.53
N ASN A 37 -11.30 -14.22 -18.69
CA ASN A 37 -10.19 -13.62 -17.95
C ASN A 37 -9.15 -13.00 -18.90
N PHE A 38 -8.85 -13.65 -20.03
CA PHE A 38 -7.96 -13.09 -21.04
C PHE A 38 -8.53 -11.81 -21.66
N SER A 39 -9.85 -11.78 -21.92
CA SER A 39 -10.52 -10.57 -22.41
C SER A 39 -10.47 -9.42 -21.39
N TYR A 40 -10.69 -9.71 -20.11
CA TYR A 40 -10.57 -8.70 -19.03
C TYR A 40 -9.14 -8.17 -18.90
N LEU A 41 -8.14 -9.05 -18.98
CA LEU A 41 -6.73 -8.64 -18.98
C LEU A 41 -6.42 -7.72 -20.17
N GLY A 42 -6.95 -8.03 -21.35
CA GLY A 42 -6.81 -7.19 -22.54
C GLY A 42 -7.41 -5.80 -22.37
N GLU A 43 -8.59 -5.70 -21.76
CA GLU A 43 -9.25 -4.42 -21.47
C GLU A 43 -8.46 -3.61 -20.41
N ALA A 44 -8.01 -4.26 -19.35
CA ALA A 44 -7.18 -3.63 -18.32
C ALA A 44 -5.86 -3.08 -18.92
N LEU A 45 -5.20 -3.89 -19.75
CA LEU A 45 -3.99 -3.47 -20.46
C LEU A 45 -4.25 -2.32 -21.44
N HIS A 46 -5.39 -2.34 -22.14
CA HIS A 46 -5.80 -1.26 -23.03
C HIS A 46 -5.98 0.06 -22.26
N ARG A 47 -6.74 0.04 -21.16
CA ARG A 47 -6.96 1.21 -20.31
C ARG A 47 -5.66 1.73 -19.73
N PHE A 48 -4.80 0.82 -19.27
CA PHE A 48 -3.50 1.16 -18.73
C PHE A 48 -2.64 1.88 -19.76
N ILE A 49 -2.49 1.33 -20.97
CA ILE A 49 -1.65 1.92 -22.03
C ILE A 49 -2.24 3.23 -22.59
N ARG A 50 -3.57 3.33 -22.68
CA ARG A 50 -4.24 4.54 -23.19
C ARG A 50 -3.97 5.77 -22.31
N ASN A 51 -3.80 5.56 -21.01
CA ASN A 51 -3.62 6.62 -20.03
C ASN A 51 -2.13 6.94 -19.76
N ARG A 52 -1.24 6.66 -20.70
CA ARG A 52 0.21 6.88 -20.57
C ARG A 52 0.71 7.82 -21.63
N SER A 53 1.64 8.68 -21.26
CA SER A 53 2.30 9.57 -22.22
C SER A 53 3.25 8.76 -23.11
N GLU A 54 3.56 9.29 -24.29
CA GLU A 54 4.52 8.64 -25.19
C GLU A 54 5.90 8.53 -24.54
N ASP A 55 6.31 9.53 -23.76
CA ASP A 55 7.58 9.51 -23.00
C ASP A 55 7.62 8.42 -21.91
N GLU A 56 6.47 8.08 -21.30
CA GLU A 56 6.39 6.95 -20.37
C GLU A 56 6.53 5.62 -21.11
N LEU A 57 5.86 5.48 -22.25
CA LEU A 57 5.92 4.28 -23.08
C LEU A 57 7.33 4.05 -23.65
N GLN A 58 7.99 5.11 -24.11
CA GLN A 58 9.37 5.02 -24.62
C GLN A 58 10.37 4.64 -23.53
N ARG A 59 10.16 5.06 -22.27
CA ARG A 59 10.98 4.57 -21.15
C ARG A 59 10.84 3.07 -20.95
N TRP A 60 9.70 2.47 -21.29
CA TRP A 60 9.51 1.02 -21.24
C TRP A 60 10.16 0.28 -22.41
N ALA A 61 10.44 0.96 -23.52
CA ALA A 61 11.24 0.40 -24.62
C ALA A 61 12.64 -0.01 -24.19
N ALA A 62 13.14 0.56 -23.09
CA ALA A 62 14.42 0.15 -22.49
C ALA A 62 14.38 -1.25 -21.87
N PHE A 63 13.21 -1.87 -21.70
CA PHE A 63 13.12 -3.27 -21.27
C PHE A 63 13.60 -4.21 -22.36
N ASP A 64 14.68 -4.94 -22.07
CA ASP A 64 15.20 -6.00 -22.91
C ASP A 64 14.54 -7.35 -22.54
N PRO A 65 13.71 -7.94 -23.42
CA PRO A 65 13.06 -9.22 -23.13
C PRO A 65 14.03 -10.40 -23.05
N VAL A 66 15.24 -10.28 -23.62
CA VAL A 66 16.32 -11.26 -23.56
C VAL A 66 17.09 -11.12 -22.24
N ASN A 67 17.43 -9.90 -21.84
CA ASN A 67 18.09 -9.60 -20.56
C ASN A 67 17.20 -8.76 -19.62
N ARG A 68 16.20 -9.43 -19.04
CA ARG A 68 15.10 -8.80 -18.28
C ARG A 68 15.53 -8.03 -17.03
N TYR A 69 16.75 -8.26 -16.54
CA TYR A 69 17.27 -7.66 -15.31
C TYR A 69 18.50 -6.79 -15.55
N ALA A 70 18.84 -6.48 -16.81
CA ALA A 70 19.99 -5.64 -17.16
C ALA A 70 20.00 -4.29 -16.41
N ASN A 71 18.82 -3.73 -16.14
CA ASN A 71 18.67 -2.47 -15.40
C ASN A 71 19.07 -2.57 -13.91
N LEU A 72 19.21 -3.80 -13.39
CA LEU A 72 19.64 -4.10 -12.02
C LEU A 72 21.14 -4.46 -11.94
N ASP A 73 21.83 -4.58 -13.06
CA ASP A 73 23.24 -4.95 -13.08
C ASP A 73 24.08 -3.93 -12.30
N ARG A 74 24.97 -4.46 -11.44
CA ARG A 74 25.88 -3.68 -10.58
C ARG A 74 25.19 -2.72 -9.62
N LYS A 75 23.88 -2.92 -9.37
CA LYS A 75 23.17 -2.16 -8.34
C LYS A 75 23.46 -2.73 -6.96
N VAL A 76 23.67 -1.86 -5.99
CA VAL A 76 23.79 -2.21 -4.57
C VAL A 76 22.51 -1.77 -3.88
N PHE A 77 21.80 -2.74 -3.32
CA PHE A 77 20.49 -2.55 -2.72
C PHE A 77 20.57 -2.36 -1.21
N ALA A 78 19.87 -1.35 -0.71
CA ALA A 78 19.41 -1.32 0.68
C ALA A 78 18.02 -1.97 0.75
N ILE A 79 17.81 -2.85 1.74
CA ILE A 79 16.49 -3.42 2.05
C ILE A 79 16.07 -2.81 3.39
N CYS A 80 14.95 -2.09 3.40
CA CYS A 80 14.53 -1.35 4.58
C CYS A 80 13.03 -1.08 4.59
N TYR A 81 12.47 -0.93 5.79
CA TYR A 81 11.15 -0.35 5.95
C TYR A 81 11.19 1.13 5.62
N ALA A 82 10.06 1.66 5.15
CA ALA A 82 9.93 3.07 4.80
C ALA A 82 10.15 3.99 6.02
N ASP A 83 9.97 3.48 7.23
CA ASP A 83 10.04 4.16 8.52
C ASP A 83 11.21 3.71 9.42
N ASN A 84 12.12 2.85 8.93
CA ASN A 84 13.36 2.51 9.66
C ASN A 84 14.20 3.76 10.01
N VAL A 85 14.07 4.80 9.20
CA VAL A 85 14.61 6.14 9.46
C VAL A 85 13.49 7.15 9.30
N TYR A 86 13.31 7.97 10.32
CA TYR A 86 12.23 8.93 10.39
C TYR A 86 12.70 10.21 11.05
N ASP A 87 12.00 11.29 10.75
CA ASP A 87 11.92 12.46 11.61
C ASP A 87 10.44 12.68 11.94
N GLU A 88 10.15 13.36 13.05
CA GLU A 88 8.80 13.46 13.61
C GLU A 88 7.80 14.25 12.75
N THR A 89 8.22 14.83 11.63
CA THR A 89 7.42 15.85 10.91
C THR A 89 7.36 15.64 9.41
N THR A 90 8.14 14.69 8.88
CA THR A 90 8.27 14.45 7.45
C THR A 90 7.77 13.05 7.12
N PRO A 91 7.06 12.87 5.98
CA PRO A 91 6.81 11.55 5.44
C PRO A 91 8.10 10.75 5.27
N THR A 92 8.11 9.53 5.80
CA THR A 92 9.36 8.81 6.06
C THR A 92 10.13 8.42 4.79
N LEU A 93 9.47 8.25 3.64
CA LEU A 93 10.15 8.00 2.35
C LEU A 93 11.09 9.14 1.96
N ARG A 94 10.77 10.39 2.32
CA ARG A 94 11.64 11.54 2.07
C ARG A 94 12.86 11.49 2.98
N THR A 95 12.65 11.19 4.25
CA THR A 95 13.72 11.05 5.24
C THR A 95 14.66 9.90 4.86
N LEU A 96 14.12 8.77 4.39
CA LEU A 96 14.89 7.65 3.84
C LEU A 96 15.74 8.09 2.64
N GLY A 97 15.15 8.76 1.66
CA GLY A 97 15.86 9.25 0.48
C GLY A 97 17.05 10.14 0.84
N LYS A 98 16.82 11.13 1.72
CA LYS A 98 17.86 12.05 2.21
C LYS A 98 18.96 11.31 2.99
N THR A 99 18.58 10.35 3.81
CA THR A 99 19.52 9.55 4.61
C THR A 99 20.43 8.71 3.72
N LEU A 100 19.87 7.99 2.75
CA LEU A 100 20.65 7.20 1.80
C LEU A 100 21.57 8.08 0.96
N GLU A 101 21.07 9.23 0.49
CA GLU A 101 21.87 10.18 -0.28
C GLU A 101 23.06 10.72 0.51
N THR A 102 22.84 11.07 1.78
CA THR A 102 23.84 11.74 2.63
C THR A 102 24.89 10.76 3.16
N TYR A 103 24.43 9.61 3.66
CA TYR A 103 25.28 8.70 4.44
C TYR A 103 25.69 7.44 3.68
N TYR A 104 24.98 7.08 2.59
CA TYR A 104 25.21 5.83 1.86
C TYR A 104 25.29 6.06 0.33
N PRO A 105 26.20 6.91 -0.17
CA PRO A 105 26.24 7.30 -1.58
C PRO A 105 26.53 6.15 -2.56
N SER A 106 27.04 5.02 -2.09
CA SER A 106 27.25 3.81 -2.91
C SER A 106 25.96 3.03 -3.16
N ILE A 107 24.91 3.25 -2.37
CA ILE A 107 23.59 2.62 -2.59
C ILE A 107 22.93 3.29 -3.78
N ASN A 108 22.45 2.47 -4.72
CA ASN A 108 21.80 2.92 -5.95
C ASN A 108 20.60 2.04 -6.33
N GLY A 109 20.19 1.15 -5.42
CA GLY A 109 18.92 0.44 -5.43
C GLY A 109 18.30 0.41 -4.03
N ILE A 110 16.98 0.41 -3.96
CA ILE A 110 16.24 0.33 -2.70
C ILE A 110 15.12 -0.70 -2.87
N HIS A 111 15.11 -1.71 -2.01
CA HIS A 111 13.91 -2.51 -1.74
C HIS A 111 13.20 -1.87 -0.55
N ILE A 112 12.10 -1.19 -0.84
CA ILE A 112 11.23 -0.61 0.17
C ILE A 112 10.25 -1.71 0.56
N LEU A 113 10.38 -2.20 1.80
CA LEU A 113 9.43 -3.15 2.40
C LEU A 113 8.02 -2.55 2.44
N PRO A 114 6.96 -3.36 2.63
CA PRO A 114 5.59 -2.95 2.39
C PRO A 114 5.20 -1.57 2.97
N ALA A 115 4.97 -0.61 2.07
CA ALA A 115 4.65 0.77 2.39
C ALA A 115 3.19 1.13 2.04
N ARG A 116 2.30 0.14 2.10
CA ARG A 116 0.87 0.28 1.77
C ARG A 116 0.04 0.46 3.04
N PRO A 117 -1.14 1.09 2.95
CA PRO A 117 -2.02 1.19 4.11
C PRO A 117 -2.28 -0.17 4.73
N MET A 118 -2.10 -0.23 6.04
CA MET A 118 -2.16 -1.43 6.87
C MET A 118 -2.88 -1.10 8.18
N SER A 119 -3.34 -2.10 8.92
CA SER A 119 -3.81 -1.88 10.28
C SER A 119 -2.61 -1.57 11.19
N HIS A 120 -2.67 -0.60 12.08
CA HIS A 120 -1.60 -0.31 13.05
C HIS A 120 -2.17 0.35 14.30
N GLY A 121 -1.56 0.12 15.46
CA GLY A 121 -2.10 0.54 16.77
C GLY A 121 -1.48 1.80 17.35
N ASP A 122 -0.44 2.32 16.71
CA ASP A 122 0.26 3.55 17.11
C ASP A 122 -0.24 4.76 16.32
N ILE A 123 -0.08 5.95 16.89
CA ILE A 123 -0.38 7.23 16.23
C ILE A 123 0.89 8.08 16.14
N TRP A 124 1.35 8.29 14.92
CA TRP A 124 2.46 9.17 14.59
C TRP A 124 1.94 10.53 14.12
N ALA A 125 2.79 11.56 14.18
CA ALA A 125 2.42 12.87 13.63
C ALA A 125 2.10 12.77 12.12
N GLN A 126 2.77 11.85 11.43
CA GLN A 126 2.58 11.56 10.02
C GLN A 126 1.16 11.07 9.68
N ASP A 127 0.44 10.46 10.63
CA ASP A 127 -0.97 10.05 10.47
C ASP A 127 -1.95 11.21 10.33
N LEU A 128 -1.49 12.42 10.66
CA LEU A 128 -2.30 13.63 10.78
C LEU A 128 -1.91 14.69 9.74
N LEU A 129 -0.88 14.46 8.93
CA LEU A 129 -0.33 15.44 7.98
C LEU A 129 -1.24 15.72 6.79
N ASP A 130 -2.29 14.91 6.59
CA ASP A 130 -3.31 15.15 5.58
C ASP A 130 -4.30 16.25 5.99
N PHE A 131 -4.34 16.64 7.27
CA PHE A 131 -5.24 17.70 7.75
C PHE A 131 -4.65 18.65 8.81
N LEU A 132 -3.43 18.40 9.32
CA LEU A 132 -2.72 19.29 10.25
C LEU A 132 -1.34 19.66 9.70
N SER A 133 -0.86 20.85 10.09
CA SER A 133 0.55 21.21 9.90
C SER A 133 1.47 20.26 10.70
N PRO A 134 2.73 20.03 10.26
CA PRO A 134 3.63 19.13 10.98
C PRO A 134 3.88 19.51 12.44
N ALA A 135 3.96 20.80 12.76
CA ALA A 135 4.15 21.28 14.12
C ALA A 135 2.91 20.99 14.99
N THR A 136 1.71 21.21 14.45
CA THR A 136 0.45 20.92 15.13
C THR A 136 0.25 19.43 15.32
N ALA A 137 0.54 18.61 14.31
CA ALA A 137 0.46 17.15 14.40
C ALA A 137 1.35 16.59 15.51
N LEU A 138 2.62 17.00 15.56
CA LEU A 138 3.55 16.59 16.62
C LEU A 138 3.11 17.07 18.00
N GLY A 139 2.64 18.32 18.08
CA GLY A 139 2.07 18.88 19.31
C GLY A 139 0.87 18.06 19.80
N LEU A 140 0.01 17.62 18.89
CA LEU A 140 -1.20 16.86 19.22
C LEU A 140 -0.84 15.47 19.74
N VAL A 141 0.07 14.75 19.08
CA VAL A 141 0.56 13.45 19.58
C VAL A 141 1.12 13.59 21.00
N THR A 142 1.96 14.62 21.23
CA THR A 142 2.51 14.90 22.56
C THR A 142 1.42 15.21 23.59
N PHE A 143 0.40 15.97 23.18
CA PHE A 143 -0.74 16.30 24.03
C PHE A 143 -1.56 15.05 24.41
N LEU A 144 -1.85 14.19 23.43
CA LEU A 144 -2.56 12.91 23.65
C LEU A 144 -1.78 11.99 24.61
N GLN A 145 -0.45 11.96 24.52
CA GLN A 145 0.40 11.22 25.48
C GLN A 145 0.30 11.79 26.90
N ARG A 146 0.31 13.12 27.06
CA ARG A 146 0.14 13.77 28.38
C ARG A 146 -1.22 13.48 29.02
N LEU A 147 -2.25 13.31 28.20
CA LEU A 147 -3.59 12.93 28.65
C LEU A 147 -3.71 11.43 29.01
N GLY A 148 -2.68 10.63 28.69
CA GLY A 148 -2.70 9.18 28.85
C GLY A 148 -3.56 8.45 27.82
N ILE A 149 -3.95 9.12 26.74
CA ILE A 149 -4.68 8.49 25.63
C ILE A 149 -3.73 7.64 24.80
N LEU A 150 -2.52 8.15 24.58
CA LEU A 150 -1.41 7.40 24.00
C LEU A 150 -0.38 7.08 25.09
N ASP A 151 0.28 5.94 24.99
CA ASP A 151 1.42 5.60 25.85
C ASP A 151 2.75 6.17 25.31
N GLU A 152 3.88 5.82 25.93
CA GLU A 152 5.21 6.25 25.49
C GLU A 152 5.61 5.75 24.09
N ASN A 153 5.02 4.63 23.66
CA ASN A 153 5.18 4.04 22.33
C ASN A 153 4.12 4.53 21.34
N ARG A 154 3.31 5.51 21.74
CA ARG A 154 2.21 6.10 20.95
C ARG A 154 1.07 5.13 20.66
N LEU A 155 0.97 4.02 21.40
CA LEU A 155 -0.13 3.08 21.30
C LEU A 155 -1.36 3.65 22.01
N VAL A 156 -2.55 3.44 21.42
CA VAL A 156 -3.80 3.84 22.06
C VAL A 156 -4.05 2.98 23.30
N ASN A 157 -4.21 3.63 24.45
CA ASN A 157 -4.41 2.96 25.72
C ASN A 157 -5.70 2.12 25.73
N ASP A 158 -5.70 0.94 26.37
CA ASP A 158 -6.88 0.07 26.47
C ASP A 158 -8.08 0.76 27.15
N ASN A 159 -7.81 1.72 28.05
CA ASN A 159 -8.85 2.50 28.70
C ASN A 159 -9.42 3.62 27.81
N TYR A 160 -8.96 3.76 26.56
CA TYR A 160 -9.41 4.79 25.62
C TYR A 160 -10.93 4.85 25.50
N ARG A 161 -11.65 3.72 25.48
CA ARG A 161 -13.12 3.70 25.47
C ARG A 161 -13.76 4.37 26.68
N GLN A 162 -13.16 4.23 27.86
CA GLN A 162 -13.61 4.92 29.09
C GLN A 162 -13.18 6.39 29.06
N LEU A 163 -12.02 6.68 28.48
CA LEU A 163 -11.48 8.02 28.29
C LEU A 163 -12.14 8.78 27.14
N LYS A 164 -12.93 8.15 26.27
CA LYS A 164 -13.58 8.80 25.11
C LYS A 164 -14.53 9.91 25.56
N SER A 165 -15.30 9.67 26.62
CA SER A 165 -16.10 10.71 27.29
C SER A 165 -15.25 11.83 27.93
N ARG A 166 -14.04 11.50 28.41
CA ARG A 166 -13.07 12.49 28.90
C ARG A 166 -12.42 13.26 27.76
N PHE A 167 -12.20 12.65 26.60
CA PHE A 167 -11.64 13.30 25.42
C PHE A 167 -12.64 14.30 24.80
N GLU A 168 -13.93 13.97 24.80
CA GLU A 168 -15.00 14.94 24.48
C GLU A 168 -15.06 16.10 25.50
N SER A 169 -14.59 15.88 26.73
CA SER A 169 -14.45 16.93 27.76
C SER A 169 -13.09 17.64 27.78
N VAL A 170 -12.09 17.11 27.05
CA VAL A 170 -10.80 17.77 26.85
C VAL A 170 -11.05 18.92 25.89
N ASP A 171 -10.56 20.11 26.23
CA ASP A 171 -10.64 21.27 25.35
C ASP A 171 -9.63 21.15 24.18
N LEU A 172 -9.73 20.04 23.43
CA LEU A 172 -9.06 19.86 22.16
C LEU A 172 -9.43 20.96 21.16
N PRO A 173 -10.70 21.44 21.10
CA PRO A 173 -11.04 22.62 20.31
C PRO A 173 -10.21 23.86 20.67
N GLY A 174 -10.02 24.15 21.96
CA GLY A 174 -9.20 25.25 22.46
C GLY A 174 -7.72 25.05 22.13
N TRP A 175 -7.19 23.86 22.41
CA TRP A 175 -5.79 23.52 22.10
C TRP A 175 -5.49 23.66 20.60
N LEU A 176 -6.35 23.16 19.71
CA LEU A 176 -6.21 23.30 18.26
C LEU A 176 -6.28 24.77 17.82
N THR A 177 -7.17 25.57 18.42
CA THR A 177 -7.31 27.00 18.11
C THR A 177 -6.03 27.78 18.43
N GLU A 178 -5.34 27.44 19.51
CA GLU A 178 -4.08 28.07 19.91
C GLU A 178 -2.90 27.69 18.99
N HIS A 179 -2.92 26.49 18.41
CA HIS A 179 -1.78 25.90 17.71
C HIS A 179 -1.93 25.86 16.18
N GLU A 180 -3.08 26.20 15.62
CA GLU A 180 -3.28 26.23 14.17
C GLU A 180 -4.24 27.36 13.75
N GLN A 181 -3.66 28.53 13.46
CA GLN A 181 -4.41 29.75 13.10
C GLN A 181 -5.21 29.63 11.78
N SER A 182 -4.92 28.60 10.97
CA SER A 182 -5.47 28.41 9.63
C SER A 182 -6.43 27.23 9.50
N VAL A 183 -6.96 26.66 10.60
CA VAL A 183 -8.01 25.64 10.51
C VAL A 183 -9.26 26.30 9.92
N SER A 184 -9.36 26.27 8.60
CA SER A 184 -10.47 26.82 7.81
C SER A 184 -11.61 25.80 7.62
N ALA A 185 -11.35 24.53 7.92
CA ALA A 185 -12.38 23.50 8.05
C ALA A 185 -13.19 23.74 9.34
N GLU A 186 -14.47 23.42 9.33
CA GLU A 186 -15.28 23.42 10.55
C GLU A 186 -14.55 22.59 11.60
N ARG A 187 -14.22 23.18 12.77
CA ARG A 187 -13.42 22.55 13.84
C ARG A 187 -13.88 21.13 14.20
N SER A 188 -15.18 20.86 14.04
CA SER A 188 -15.80 19.54 14.17
C SER A 188 -15.18 18.46 13.28
N ILE A 189 -14.78 18.80 12.05
CA ILE A 189 -14.20 17.87 11.07
C ILE A 189 -12.81 17.40 11.51
N VAL A 190 -11.98 18.29 12.09
CA VAL A 190 -10.64 17.90 12.56
C VAL A 190 -10.74 16.94 13.74
N ILE A 191 -11.66 17.21 14.67
CA ILE A 191 -11.91 16.34 15.83
C ILE A 191 -12.41 14.97 15.37
N GLU A 192 -13.35 14.95 14.42
CA GLU A 192 -13.85 13.72 13.80
C GLU A 192 -12.71 12.90 13.20
N LYS A 193 -11.83 13.52 12.39
CA LYS A 193 -10.66 12.83 11.81
C LYS A 193 -9.69 12.30 12.87
N VAL A 194 -9.43 13.05 13.94
CA VAL A 194 -8.56 12.58 15.04
C VAL A 194 -9.20 11.38 15.74
N LEU A 195 -10.51 11.45 16.03
CA LEU A 195 -11.26 10.35 16.60
C LEU A 195 -11.26 9.12 15.69
N GLU A 196 -11.42 9.30 14.38
CA GLU A 196 -11.33 8.22 13.40
C GLU A 196 -9.96 7.52 13.46
N ARG A 197 -8.85 8.28 13.55
CA ARG A 197 -7.50 7.70 13.66
C ARG A 197 -7.32 6.95 14.98
N LEU A 198 -7.76 7.51 16.10
CA LEU A 198 -7.70 6.86 17.41
C LEU A 198 -8.58 5.60 17.48
N ASP A 199 -9.80 5.66 16.95
CA ASP A 199 -10.71 4.52 16.90
C ASP A 199 -10.14 3.42 15.99
N ALA A 200 -9.54 3.77 14.84
CA ALA A 200 -8.89 2.80 13.96
C ALA A 200 -7.67 2.14 14.63
N ALA A 201 -6.82 2.92 15.32
CA ALA A 201 -5.65 2.39 16.00
C ALA A 201 -6.01 1.51 17.21
N HIS A 202 -7.01 1.92 18.01
CA HIS A 202 -7.51 1.15 19.13
C HIS A 202 -8.09 -0.21 18.72
N ASN A 203 -8.73 -0.27 17.54
CA ASN A 203 -9.30 -1.50 17.01
C ASN A 203 -8.39 -2.15 15.95
N SER A 204 -7.09 -1.85 15.98
CA SER A 204 -6.14 -2.37 14.99
C SER A 204 -5.95 -3.88 15.08
N HIS A 205 -5.43 -4.44 13.98
CA HIS A 205 -5.16 -5.86 13.81
C HIS A 205 -3.69 -6.11 13.50
N PHE A 206 -3.22 -7.34 13.73
CA PHE A 206 -1.87 -7.74 13.38
C PHE A 206 -1.64 -7.58 11.88
N ASN A 207 -0.60 -6.83 11.50
CA ASN A 207 -0.35 -6.46 10.11
C ASN A 207 0.83 -7.19 9.44
N ASP A 208 1.49 -8.09 10.17
CA ASP A 208 2.69 -8.82 9.70
C ASP A 208 3.80 -7.91 9.18
N GLY A 209 4.10 -6.80 9.87
CA GLY A 209 5.09 -5.82 9.41
C GLY A 209 4.72 -5.17 8.07
N GLY A 210 3.42 -4.93 7.84
CA GLY A 210 2.89 -4.30 6.64
C GLY A 210 2.59 -5.22 5.46
N PHE A 211 2.80 -6.53 5.60
CA PHE A 211 2.40 -7.51 4.58
C PHE A 211 0.88 -7.72 4.53
N SER A 212 0.16 -7.39 5.61
CA SER A 212 -1.30 -7.32 5.63
C SER A 212 -1.78 -5.95 5.11
N GLN A 213 -2.10 -5.88 3.81
CA GLN A 213 -2.39 -4.61 3.13
C GLN A 213 -3.90 -4.39 2.94
N LYS A 214 -4.41 -3.29 3.48
CA LYS A 214 -5.81 -2.84 3.29
C LYS A 214 -6.07 -2.47 1.85
N THR A 215 -5.13 -1.79 1.21
CA THR A 215 -5.20 -1.45 -0.22
C THR A 215 -3.81 -1.37 -0.83
N ARG A 216 -3.72 -1.62 -2.14
CA ARG A 216 -2.47 -1.51 -2.92
C ARG A 216 -2.44 -0.26 -3.81
N ALA A 217 -3.54 0.49 -3.85
CA ALA A 217 -3.72 1.61 -4.77
C ALA A 217 -2.87 2.83 -4.39
N ILE A 218 -2.60 3.02 -3.10
CA ILE A 218 -1.91 4.18 -2.55
C ILE A 218 -0.71 3.75 -1.69
N VAL A 219 0.17 4.71 -1.39
CA VAL A 219 1.18 4.57 -0.34
C VAL A 219 0.50 4.95 0.98
N ASP A 220 0.88 4.30 2.07
CA ASP A 220 0.42 4.71 3.40
C ASP A 220 0.81 6.20 3.62
N PRO A 221 -0.15 7.08 3.96
CA PRO A 221 0.12 8.51 4.13
C PRO A 221 1.25 8.81 5.11
N ARG A 222 1.48 7.93 6.11
CA ARG A 222 2.60 8.07 7.05
C ARG A 222 3.96 8.09 6.35
N PHE A 223 4.08 7.27 5.32
CA PHE A 223 5.32 7.09 4.57
C PHE A 223 5.44 8.12 3.43
N GLY A 224 4.32 8.55 2.87
CA GLY A 224 4.24 9.59 1.85
C GLY A 224 3.30 9.22 0.71
N THR A 225 3.70 9.54 -0.51
CA THR A 225 2.86 9.40 -1.71
C THR A 225 3.55 8.61 -2.81
N ILE A 226 2.79 8.25 -3.85
CA ILE A 226 3.35 7.68 -5.09
C ILE A 226 4.37 8.64 -5.73
N GLU A 227 4.22 9.97 -5.56
CA GLU A 227 5.17 10.94 -6.10
C GLU A 227 6.52 10.92 -5.35
N ASP A 228 6.51 10.56 -4.06
CA ASP A 228 7.74 10.36 -3.30
C ASP A 228 8.50 9.12 -3.81
N ILE A 229 7.78 8.02 -4.10
CA ILE A 229 8.38 6.83 -4.75
C ILE A 229 8.94 7.19 -6.14
N LYS A 230 8.19 7.95 -6.95
CA LYS A 230 8.67 8.41 -8.26
C LYS A 230 9.91 9.29 -8.12
N THR A 231 9.95 10.16 -7.12
CA THR A 231 11.13 10.99 -6.85
C THR A 231 12.34 10.13 -6.49
N LEU A 232 12.19 9.13 -5.62
CA LEU A 232 13.26 8.16 -5.33
C LEU A 232 13.72 7.41 -6.58
N SER A 233 12.78 7.02 -7.45
CA SER A 233 13.08 6.29 -8.69
C SER A 233 13.96 7.05 -9.70
N LYS A 234 14.06 8.38 -9.57
CA LYS A 234 14.97 9.19 -10.40
C LYS A 234 16.45 8.91 -10.11
N ARG A 235 16.76 8.41 -8.90
CA ARG A 235 18.13 8.14 -8.44
C ARG A 235 18.40 6.67 -8.15
N TYR A 236 17.40 5.94 -7.66
CA TYR A 236 17.55 4.56 -7.21
C TYR A 236 16.75 3.60 -8.08
N ALA A 237 17.27 2.39 -8.29
CA ALA A 237 16.46 1.27 -8.75
C ALA A 237 15.49 0.86 -7.63
N ILE A 238 14.18 0.97 -7.86
CA ILE A 238 13.17 0.70 -6.82
C ILE A 238 12.64 -0.72 -6.97
N MET A 239 12.61 -1.45 -5.86
CA MET A 239 11.94 -2.74 -5.68
C MET A 239 10.87 -2.57 -4.61
N LEU A 240 9.66 -3.04 -4.89
CA LEU A 240 8.51 -2.98 -4.00
C LEU A 240 7.87 -4.37 -3.90
N ASP A 241 7.32 -4.68 -2.73
CA ASP A 241 6.50 -5.87 -2.54
C ASP A 241 5.16 -5.75 -3.25
N TYR A 242 4.79 -6.83 -3.95
CA TYR A 242 3.45 -7.02 -4.50
C TYR A 242 2.81 -8.25 -3.86
N VAL A 243 2.17 -8.02 -2.71
CA VAL A 243 1.55 -9.08 -1.90
C VAL A 243 0.25 -9.52 -2.57
N VAL A 244 0.24 -10.60 -3.35
CA VAL A 244 -0.95 -11.05 -4.10
C VAL A 244 -1.76 -12.14 -3.40
N ASN A 245 -1.17 -12.80 -2.42
CA ASN A 245 -1.71 -14.04 -1.87
C ASN A 245 -2.86 -13.83 -0.87
N HIS A 246 -2.85 -12.71 -0.14
CA HIS A 246 -3.83 -12.41 0.91
C HIS A 246 -4.10 -10.90 1.01
N LEU A 247 -5.18 -10.55 1.71
CA LEU A 247 -5.60 -9.18 2.01
C LEU A 247 -5.64 -8.98 3.53
N ASP A 248 -5.57 -7.73 3.95
CA ASP A 248 -5.88 -7.37 5.34
C ASP A 248 -7.35 -7.64 5.68
N VAL A 249 -7.62 -7.91 6.96
CA VAL A 249 -8.98 -8.16 7.46
C VAL A 249 -9.90 -6.94 7.31
N ASP A 250 -9.31 -5.74 7.28
CA ASP A 250 -9.95 -4.44 7.08
C ASP A 250 -10.01 -4.03 5.59
N ASN A 251 -9.78 -4.96 4.64
CA ASN A 251 -9.89 -4.65 3.21
C ASN A 251 -11.35 -4.46 2.78
N ASP A 252 -11.64 -3.38 2.03
CA ASP A 252 -13.00 -3.03 1.59
C ASP A 252 -13.72 -4.15 0.83
N ILE A 253 -13.03 -4.87 -0.07
CA ILE A 253 -13.63 -5.97 -0.85
C ILE A 253 -14.04 -7.12 0.08
N LEU A 254 -13.23 -7.37 1.11
CA LEU A 254 -13.53 -8.39 2.11
C LEU A 254 -14.66 -7.96 3.05
N GLU A 255 -14.68 -6.69 3.45
CA GLU A 255 -15.75 -6.11 4.25
C GLU A 255 -17.11 -6.14 3.53
N ASP A 256 -17.14 -5.75 2.26
CA ASP A 256 -18.34 -5.86 1.42
C ASP A 256 -18.79 -7.32 1.27
N PHE A 257 -17.84 -8.27 1.20
CA PHE A 257 -18.17 -9.69 1.16
C PHE A 257 -18.79 -10.18 2.47
N LYS A 258 -18.24 -9.77 3.63
CA LYS A 258 -18.81 -10.04 4.96
C LYS A 258 -20.23 -9.48 5.09
N ARG A 259 -20.50 -8.33 4.48
CA ARG A 259 -21.83 -7.68 4.41
C ARG A 259 -22.77 -8.24 3.33
N GLN A 260 -22.31 -9.20 2.52
CA GLN A 260 -23.06 -9.77 1.38
C GLN A 260 -23.35 -8.75 0.26
N GLU A 261 -22.53 -7.72 0.13
CA GLU A 261 -22.61 -6.68 -0.89
C GLU A 261 -21.84 -7.05 -2.18
N ASN A 262 -21.01 -8.10 -2.13
CA ASN A 262 -20.45 -8.77 -3.29
C ASN A 262 -20.54 -10.30 -3.17
N ASP A 263 -20.37 -11.00 -4.29
CA ASP A 263 -20.54 -12.46 -4.39
C ASP A 263 -19.30 -13.27 -3.96
N GLY A 264 -18.23 -12.60 -3.51
CA GLY A 264 -16.99 -13.24 -3.10
C GLY A 264 -16.14 -13.78 -4.25
N SER A 265 -16.48 -13.51 -5.51
CA SER A 265 -15.72 -13.95 -6.69
C SER A 265 -14.28 -13.44 -6.73
N ALA A 266 -13.96 -12.42 -5.92
CA ALA A 266 -12.61 -11.92 -5.71
C ALA A 266 -11.72 -12.84 -4.86
N PHE A 267 -12.27 -13.86 -4.21
CA PHE A 267 -11.57 -14.70 -3.24
C PHE A 267 -11.50 -16.15 -3.68
N ILE A 268 -10.39 -16.80 -3.33
CA ILE A 268 -10.31 -18.27 -3.29
C ILE A 268 -10.60 -18.68 -1.85
N ILE A 269 -11.84 -19.14 -1.60
CA ILE A 269 -12.27 -19.55 -0.26
C ILE A 269 -12.09 -21.07 -0.14
N ILE A 270 -11.15 -21.47 0.72
CA ILE A 270 -10.94 -22.89 1.05
C ILE A 270 -11.56 -23.16 2.42
N THR A 271 -12.78 -23.69 2.42
CA THR A 271 -13.41 -24.17 3.66
C THR A 271 -12.69 -25.40 4.21
N PRO A 272 -12.79 -25.72 5.51
CA PRO A 272 -12.21 -26.95 6.05
C PRO A 272 -12.63 -28.21 5.28
N GLN A 273 -13.91 -28.30 4.87
CA GLN A 273 -14.39 -29.40 4.04
C GLN A 273 -13.71 -29.43 2.66
N ARG A 274 -13.57 -28.27 2.00
CA ARG A 274 -12.89 -28.18 0.71
C ARG A 274 -11.41 -28.52 0.82
N HIS A 275 -10.76 -28.11 1.90
CA HIS A 275 -9.36 -28.46 2.17
C HIS A 275 -9.17 -29.98 2.30
N GLU A 276 -10.03 -30.67 3.05
CA GLU A 276 -9.95 -32.13 3.18
C GLU A 276 -10.19 -32.86 1.85
N GLN A 277 -11.12 -32.36 1.01
CA GLN A 277 -11.29 -32.85 -0.37
C GLN A 277 -10.03 -32.66 -1.23
N LEU A 278 -9.41 -31.47 -1.19
CA LEU A 278 -8.20 -31.19 -1.96
C LEU A 278 -7.03 -32.08 -1.53
N LYS A 279 -6.94 -32.42 -0.23
CA LYS A 279 -5.97 -33.38 0.28
C LYS A 279 -6.20 -34.79 -0.27
N SER A 280 -7.46 -35.27 -0.28
CA SER A 280 -7.77 -36.61 -0.82
C SER A 280 -7.46 -36.70 -2.31
N ASP A 281 -7.78 -35.66 -3.08
CA ASP A 281 -7.57 -35.62 -4.53
C ASP A 281 -6.08 -35.64 -4.89
N ARG A 282 -5.22 -34.95 -4.11
CA ARG A 282 -3.77 -34.99 -4.27
C ARG A 282 -3.17 -36.37 -4.07
N ILE A 283 -3.70 -37.14 -3.12
CA ILE A 283 -3.26 -38.52 -2.86
C ILE A 283 -3.61 -39.42 -4.05
N HIS A 284 -4.79 -39.23 -4.66
CA HIS A 284 -5.22 -40.03 -5.81
C HIS A 284 -4.53 -39.64 -7.13
N ALA A 285 -4.03 -38.40 -7.26
CA ALA A 285 -3.27 -37.96 -8.43
C ALA A 285 -1.80 -38.43 -8.42
N THR A 286 -1.32 -39.01 -7.31
CA THR A 286 0.06 -39.50 -7.15
C THR A 286 0.18 -41.04 -7.06
N THR A 287 -0.94 -41.75 -7.19
CA THR A 287 -1.05 -43.22 -7.29
C THR A 287 -1.52 -43.63 -8.67
#